data_AF-A0AB94IPJ3-F1
#
_entry.id   AF-A0AB94IPJ3-F1
#
_cell.length_a   1.000
_cell.length_b   1.000
_cell.length_c   1.000
_cell.angle_alpha   90.00
_cell.angle_beta   90.00
_cell.angle_gamma   90.00
#
_symmetry.space_group_name_H-M   'P 1'
#
loop_
_entity.id
_entity.type
_entity.pdbx_description
1 polymer ?
#
loop_
_entity_poly.entity_id
_entity_poly.type
_entity_poly.pdbx_seq_one_letter_code
_entity_poly.pdbx_strand_id
1 'polypeptide(L)'
;MKIVKSFILVFLLFLVFEQAKEASAASVSKTNQFRNDLSVDLNQYIKEAGGTITLQYQDLTTGETFDINDKTAGRAASTIKLPLALAVMELASNGKLDLNEKLVYQQRHYFGGSGVIQYERVGTSYSIRDLVRKAMIHSDNIAFIMLKERVGANQFISYMKSLGAQYTYPNG
;
A
#
# COMPACT_ATOMS: atom_id res chain seq x y z
N MET A 1 21.15 -19.28 -53.38
CA MET A 1 20.41 -18.17 -52.72
C MET A 1 19.70 -18.57 -51.41
N LYS A 2 19.17 -19.79 -51.24
CA LYS A 2 18.52 -20.22 -49.98
C LYS A 2 19.48 -20.36 -48.78
N ILE A 3 20.70 -20.86 -49.00
CA ILE A 3 21.71 -21.08 -47.95
C ILE A 3 22.17 -19.74 -47.34
N VAL A 4 22.47 -18.75 -48.17
CA VAL A 4 22.90 -17.41 -47.72
C VAL A 4 21.83 -16.71 -46.88
N LYS A 5 20.55 -16.82 -47.26
CA LYS A 5 19.43 -16.27 -46.46
C LYS A 5 19.27 -16.98 -45.11
N SER A 6 19.55 -18.28 -45.05
CA SER A 6 19.49 -19.06 -43.81
C SER A 6 20.62 -18.68 -42.83
N PHE A 7 21.82 -18.41 -43.34
CA PHE A 7 22.95 -17.94 -42.53
C PHE A 7 22.71 -16.53 -41.96
N ILE A 8 22.14 -15.62 -42.76
CA ILE A 8 21.80 -14.26 -42.30
C ILE A 8 20.74 -14.31 -41.18
N LEU A 9 19.74 -15.19 -41.29
CA LEU A 9 18.71 -15.34 -40.26
C LEU A 9 19.26 -15.88 -38.93
N VAL A 10 20.14 -16.87 -38.98
CA VAL A 10 20.81 -17.43 -37.78
C VAL A 10 21.72 -16.39 -37.13
N PHE A 11 22.44 -15.61 -37.94
CA PHE A 11 23.29 -14.52 -37.44
C PHE A 11 22.48 -13.39 -36.78
N LEU A 12 21.35 -13.00 -37.37
CA LEU A 12 20.44 -12.01 -36.78
C LEU A 12 19.82 -12.52 -35.47
N LEU A 13 19.41 -13.78 -35.42
CA LEU A 13 18.94 -14.40 -34.17
C LEU A 13 20.03 -14.40 -33.09
N PHE A 14 21.27 -14.74 -33.45
CA PHE A 14 22.40 -14.69 -32.53
C PHE A 14 22.66 -13.28 -31.98
N LEU A 15 22.61 -12.24 -32.84
CA LEU A 15 22.74 -10.85 -32.41
C LEU A 15 21.64 -10.40 -31.45
N VAL A 16 20.39 -10.81 -31.70
CA VAL A 16 19.26 -10.53 -30.80
C VAL A 16 19.46 -11.23 -29.44
N PHE A 17 19.96 -12.47 -29.44
CA PHE A 17 20.25 -13.20 -28.21
C PHE A 17 21.40 -12.58 -27.40
N GLU A 18 22.46 -12.09 -28.04
CA GLU A 18 23.55 -11.41 -27.32
C GLU A 18 23.11 -10.05 -26.77
N GLN A 19 22.35 -9.26 -27.52
CA GLN A 19 21.77 -8.01 -27.00
C GLN A 19 20.85 -8.25 -25.79
N ALA A 20 20.04 -9.31 -25.82
CA ALA A 20 19.18 -9.67 -24.70
C ALA A 20 19.98 -10.10 -23.44
N LYS A 21 21.11 -10.79 -23.61
CA LYS A 21 22.01 -11.15 -22.50
C LYS A 21 22.69 -9.92 -21.90
N GLU A 22 23.22 -9.02 -22.71
CA GLU A 22 23.88 -7.79 -22.23
C GLU A 22 22.88 -6.89 -21.49
N ALA A 23 21.67 -6.73 -22.02
CA ALA A 23 20.61 -5.96 -21.34
C ALA A 23 20.22 -6.58 -19.99
N SER A 24 20.14 -7.91 -19.92
CA SER A 24 19.87 -8.67 -18.68
C SER A 24 21.01 -8.55 -17.66
N ALA A 25 22.27 -8.62 -18.10
CA ALA A 25 23.42 -8.45 -17.23
C ALA A 25 23.54 -7.00 -16.71
N ALA A 26 23.24 -6.01 -17.54
CA ALA A 26 23.26 -4.60 -17.17
C ALA A 26 22.15 -4.24 -16.17
N SER A 27 20.95 -4.82 -16.31
CA SER A 27 19.87 -4.62 -15.33
C SER A 27 20.21 -5.26 -13.98
N VAL A 28 20.73 -6.49 -13.96
CA VAL A 28 21.18 -7.17 -12.73
C VAL A 28 22.30 -6.38 -12.04
N SER A 29 23.27 -5.86 -12.80
CA SER A 29 24.35 -5.04 -12.26
C SER A 29 23.85 -3.74 -11.62
N LYS A 30 22.92 -3.02 -12.28
CA LYS A 30 22.32 -1.80 -11.73
C LYS A 30 21.48 -2.05 -10.48
N THR A 31 20.70 -3.13 -10.44
CA THR A 31 19.94 -3.56 -9.26
C THR A 31 20.85 -3.91 -8.08
N ASN A 32 21.93 -4.66 -8.33
CA ASN A 32 22.92 -4.95 -7.28
C ASN A 32 23.59 -3.68 -6.75
N GLN A 33 23.87 -2.71 -7.61
CA GLN A 33 24.42 -1.42 -7.21
C GLN A 33 23.42 -0.60 -6.37
N PHE A 34 22.15 -0.49 -6.81
CA PHE A 34 21.10 0.18 -6.05
C PHE A 34 20.93 -0.41 -4.65
N ARG A 35 20.84 -1.74 -4.53
CA ARG A 35 20.74 -2.40 -3.21
C ARG A 35 21.95 -2.13 -2.33
N ASN A 36 23.16 -2.16 -2.89
CA ASN A 36 24.39 -1.94 -2.11
C ASN A 36 24.51 -0.49 -1.63
N ASP A 37 24.29 0.48 -2.52
CA ASP A 37 24.40 1.91 -2.20
C ASP A 37 23.31 2.33 -1.21
N LEU A 38 22.05 1.93 -1.46
CA LEU A 38 20.93 2.22 -0.58
C LEU A 38 21.10 1.61 0.81
N SER A 39 21.64 0.38 0.89
CA SER A 39 21.88 -0.28 2.17
C SER A 39 22.86 0.50 3.05
N VAL A 40 23.91 1.09 2.48
CA VAL A 40 24.91 1.84 3.26
C VAL A 40 24.30 3.09 3.86
N ASP A 41 23.64 3.91 3.04
CA ASP A 41 23.06 5.18 3.49
C ASP A 41 21.92 4.98 4.50
N LEU A 42 21.00 4.03 4.24
CA LEU A 42 19.91 3.72 5.16
C LEU A 42 20.43 3.13 6.46
N ASN A 43 21.40 2.21 6.42
CA ASN A 43 21.93 1.64 7.67
C ASN A 43 22.63 2.70 8.52
N GLN A 44 23.34 3.66 7.90
CA GLN A 44 23.92 4.78 8.63
C GLN A 44 22.84 5.66 9.28
N TYR A 45 21.81 6.05 8.52
CA TYR A 45 20.69 6.85 9.03
C TYR A 45 19.92 6.14 10.17
N ILE A 46 19.61 4.85 9.99
CA ILE A 46 18.90 4.02 10.98
C ILE A 46 19.70 3.90 12.27
N LYS A 47 21.02 3.67 12.16
CA LYS A 47 21.92 3.53 13.31
C LYS A 47 21.96 4.81 14.15
N GLU A 48 21.95 5.97 13.51
CA GLU A 48 21.94 7.27 14.19
C GLU A 48 20.58 7.59 14.83
N ALA A 49 19.47 7.23 14.18
CA ALA A 49 18.12 7.50 14.67
C ALA A 49 17.71 6.63 15.88
N GLY A 50 18.22 5.39 15.94
CA GLY A 50 17.86 4.40 16.96
C GLY A 50 16.44 3.83 16.80
N GLY A 51 16.14 2.75 17.54
CA GLY A 51 14.86 2.04 17.50
C GLY A 51 14.80 0.91 16.46
N THR A 52 13.64 0.25 16.37
CA THR A 52 13.39 -0.84 15.40
C THR A 52 12.72 -0.25 14.15
N ILE A 53 13.38 -0.40 13.00
CA ILE A 53 12.85 0.06 11.71
C ILE A 53 12.49 -1.15 10.86
N THR A 54 11.29 -1.09 10.26
CA THR A 54 10.80 -2.06 9.26
C THR A 54 10.60 -1.32 7.94
N LEU A 55 11.11 -1.86 6.84
CA LEU A 55 10.97 -1.28 5.52
C LEU A 55 10.71 -2.39 4.51
N GLN A 56 9.81 -2.12 3.57
CA GLN A 56 9.62 -2.93 2.37
C GLN A 56 9.44 -1.98 1.18
N TYR A 57 10.21 -2.21 0.14
CA TYR A 57 10.21 -1.49 -1.12
C TYR A 57 10.08 -2.50 -2.26
N GLN A 58 9.32 -2.12 -3.28
CA GLN A 58 9.21 -2.86 -4.53
C GLN A 58 9.09 -1.87 -5.69
N ASP A 59 9.97 -2.03 -6.68
CA ASP A 59 9.80 -1.44 -8.00
C ASP A 59 8.79 -2.28 -8.79
N LEU A 60 7.68 -1.67 -9.21
CA LEU A 60 6.61 -2.37 -9.94
C LEU A 60 6.93 -2.59 -11.43
N THR A 61 7.95 -1.92 -11.97
CA THR A 61 8.40 -2.06 -13.36
C THR A 61 9.43 -3.17 -13.49
N THR A 62 10.44 -3.17 -12.60
CA THR A 62 11.56 -4.13 -12.65
C THR A 62 11.32 -5.36 -11.79
N GLY A 63 10.42 -5.27 -10.79
CA GLY A 63 10.22 -6.31 -9.78
C GLY A 63 11.30 -6.32 -8.70
N GLU A 64 12.25 -5.39 -8.74
CA GLU A 64 13.30 -5.26 -7.72
C GLU A 64 12.69 -4.96 -6.36
N THR A 65 13.15 -5.65 -5.33
CA THR A 65 12.71 -5.44 -3.95
C THR A 65 13.87 -4.98 -3.07
N PHE A 66 13.54 -4.35 -1.94
CA PHE A 66 14.46 -4.07 -0.85
C PHE A 66 13.69 -4.11 0.47
N ASP A 67 14.26 -4.75 1.49
CA ASP A 67 13.57 -4.98 2.74
C ASP A 67 14.50 -4.92 3.96
N ILE A 68 13.95 -4.49 5.10
CA ILE A 68 14.58 -4.45 6.42
C ILE A 68 13.52 -4.90 7.43
N ASN A 69 13.76 -6.00 8.16
CA ASN A 69 12.87 -6.51 9.21
C ASN A 69 11.39 -6.68 8.78
N ASP A 70 11.12 -6.99 7.51
CA ASP A 70 9.80 -6.95 6.86
C ASP A 70 8.72 -7.86 7.49
N LYS A 71 9.13 -8.89 8.25
CA LYS A 71 8.23 -9.81 8.96
C LYS A 71 7.91 -9.39 10.39
N THR A 72 8.42 -8.25 10.85
CA THR A 72 8.17 -7.76 12.21
C THR A 72 6.84 -7.02 12.25
N ALA A 73 5.87 -7.56 12.99
CA ALA A 73 4.58 -6.90 13.19
C ALA A 73 4.76 -5.60 14.02
N GLY A 74 4.09 -4.53 13.58
CA GLY A 74 4.14 -3.23 14.22
C GLY A 74 2.75 -2.61 14.36
N ARG A 75 2.66 -1.50 15.11
CA ARG A 75 1.41 -0.72 15.17
C ARG A 75 1.21 0.01 13.85
N ALA A 76 0.15 -0.32 13.12
CA ALA A 76 -0.19 0.34 11.86
C ALA A 76 -0.45 1.87 12.02
N ALA A 77 -0.81 2.32 13.22
CA ALA A 77 -1.24 3.70 13.44
C ALA A 77 -2.29 4.11 12.39
N SER A 78 -2.14 5.25 11.72
CA SER A 78 -3.12 5.73 10.75
C SER A 78 -3.06 5.05 9.37
N THR A 79 -2.06 4.21 9.07
CA THR A 79 -2.00 3.52 7.77
C THR A 79 -3.12 2.49 7.61
N ILE A 80 -3.71 2.02 8.71
CA ILE A 80 -4.91 1.15 8.73
C ILE A 80 -6.14 1.75 8.02
N LYS A 81 -6.17 3.08 7.86
CA LYS A 81 -7.28 3.79 7.21
C LYS A 81 -7.33 3.52 5.71
N LEU A 82 -6.19 3.25 5.07
CA LEU A 82 -6.15 2.96 3.63
C LEU A 82 -6.88 1.64 3.30
N PRO A 83 -6.61 0.50 3.95
CA PRO A 83 -7.41 -0.71 3.76
C PRO A 83 -8.91 -0.52 4.01
N LEU A 84 -9.30 0.29 5.00
CA LEU A 84 -10.72 0.57 5.25
C LEU A 84 -11.34 1.39 4.11
N ALA A 85 -10.63 2.40 3.61
CA ALA A 85 -11.08 3.18 2.47
C ALA A 85 -11.24 2.30 1.22
N LEU A 86 -10.29 1.38 0.96
CA LEU A 86 -10.41 0.39 -0.12
C LEU A 86 -11.64 -0.50 0.06
N ALA A 87 -11.88 -1.03 1.26
CA ALA A 87 -13.06 -1.85 1.55
C ALA A 87 -14.37 -1.10 1.26
N VAL A 88 -14.46 0.18 1.66
CA VAL A 88 -15.62 1.04 1.41
C VAL A 88 -15.83 1.26 -0.09
N MET A 89 -14.76 1.57 -0.82
CA MET A 89 -14.84 1.80 -2.27
C MET A 89 -15.23 0.53 -3.03
N GLU A 90 -14.75 -0.64 -2.61
CA GLU A 90 -15.09 -1.92 -3.23
C GLU A 90 -16.52 -2.37 -2.91
N LEU A 91 -17.01 -2.10 -1.69
CA LEU A 91 -18.42 -2.30 -1.38
C LEU A 91 -19.31 -1.41 -2.23
N ALA A 92 -18.89 -0.16 -2.46
CA ALA A 92 -19.61 0.77 -3.31
C ALA A 92 -19.60 0.35 -4.79
N SER A 93 -18.45 -0.06 -5.34
CA SER A 93 -18.36 -0.54 -6.73
C SER A 93 -19.23 -1.77 -6.97
N ASN A 94 -19.42 -2.60 -5.95
CA ASN A 94 -20.27 -3.78 -6.00
C ASN A 94 -21.75 -3.50 -5.65
N GLY A 95 -22.16 -2.24 -5.49
CA GLY A 95 -23.53 -1.85 -5.18
C GLY A 95 -24.00 -2.23 -3.77
N LYS A 96 -23.09 -2.63 -2.87
CA LYS A 96 -23.41 -3.03 -1.48
C LYS A 96 -23.42 -1.85 -0.50
N LEU A 97 -22.97 -0.69 -0.96
CA LEU A 97 -22.88 0.54 -0.17
C LEU A 97 -23.09 1.75 -1.10
N ASP A 98 -23.84 2.76 -0.65
CA ASP A 98 -23.97 4.03 -1.39
C ASP A 98 -23.03 5.08 -0.79
N LEU A 99 -22.13 5.63 -1.61
CA LEU A 99 -21.21 6.68 -1.17
C LEU A 99 -21.92 7.98 -0.76
N ASN A 100 -23.17 8.18 -1.17
CA ASN A 100 -23.99 9.33 -0.77
C ASN A 100 -24.78 9.09 0.52
N GLU A 101 -24.83 7.85 1.02
CA GLU A 101 -25.43 7.51 2.32
C GLU A 101 -24.86 8.43 3.41
N LYS A 102 -25.75 8.98 4.23
CA LYS A 102 -25.39 9.90 5.31
C LYS A 102 -25.27 9.16 6.63
N LEU A 103 -24.12 9.27 7.27
CA LEU A 103 -23.89 8.79 8.63
C LEU A 103 -23.86 9.99 9.59
N VAL A 104 -24.52 9.83 10.73
CA VAL A 104 -24.60 10.87 11.77
C VAL A 104 -23.43 10.70 12.73
N TYR A 105 -22.68 11.76 12.96
CA TYR A 105 -21.66 11.80 14.00
C TYR A 105 -22.33 11.77 15.38
N GLN A 106 -22.03 10.75 16.19
CA GLN A 106 -22.60 10.54 17.52
C GLN A 106 -21.51 10.58 18.57
N GLN A 107 -21.86 10.88 19.82
CA GLN A 107 -20.90 11.01 20.92
C GLN A 107 -19.98 9.78 21.07
N ARG A 108 -20.49 8.57 20.83
CA ARG A 108 -19.70 7.33 20.90
C ARG A 108 -18.59 7.22 19.83
N HIS A 109 -18.68 7.98 18.75
CA HIS A 109 -17.65 8.00 17.70
C HIS A 109 -16.48 8.92 18.06
N TYR A 110 -16.61 9.76 19.09
CA TYR A 110 -15.58 10.73 19.44
C TYR A 110 -14.27 10.03 19.79
N PHE A 111 -13.21 10.48 19.13
CA PHE A 111 -11.84 10.07 19.43
C PHE A 111 -10.91 11.23 19.06
N GLY A 112 -10.07 11.65 20.01
CA GLY A 112 -9.14 12.77 19.81
C GLY A 112 -7.95 12.42 18.90
N GLY A 113 -7.02 13.36 18.76
CA GLY A 113 -5.83 13.20 17.94
C GLY A 113 -6.00 13.84 16.56
N SER A 114 -5.68 13.11 15.49
CA SER A 114 -5.84 13.62 14.12
C SER A 114 -7.31 13.64 13.68
N GLY A 115 -7.70 14.72 13.00
CA GLY A 115 -9.02 14.86 12.39
C GLY A 115 -9.63 16.24 12.59
N VAL A 116 -10.62 16.53 11.77
CA VAL A 116 -11.39 17.78 11.78
C VAL A 116 -12.77 17.61 12.39
N ILE A 117 -13.35 16.40 12.34
CA ILE A 117 -14.70 16.13 12.88
C ILE A 117 -14.75 16.31 14.41
N GLN A 118 -13.63 16.17 15.11
CA GLN A 118 -13.59 16.33 16.57
C GLN A 118 -13.97 17.74 17.04
N TYR A 119 -13.92 18.73 16.15
CA TYR A 119 -14.32 20.12 16.40
C TYR A 119 -15.73 20.44 15.92
N GLU A 120 -16.42 19.46 15.34
CA GLU A 120 -17.75 19.62 14.75
C GLU A 120 -18.84 19.22 15.75
N ARG A 121 -20.04 19.75 15.54
CA ARG A 121 -21.17 19.43 16.44
C ARG A 121 -21.55 17.96 16.31
N VAL A 122 -21.77 17.30 17.44
CA VAL A 122 -22.46 16.00 17.47
C VAL A 122 -23.85 16.16 16.84
N GLY A 123 -24.24 15.19 16.02
CA GLY A 123 -25.43 15.23 15.19
C GLY A 123 -25.18 15.71 13.75
N THR A 124 -23.99 16.21 13.43
CA THR A 124 -23.63 16.54 12.04
C THR A 124 -23.60 15.28 11.17
N SER A 125 -24.17 15.38 9.97
CA SER A 125 -24.26 14.29 9.01
C SER A 125 -23.23 14.42 7.90
N TYR A 126 -22.46 13.36 7.67
CA TYR A 126 -21.47 13.28 6.60
C TYR A 126 -21.84 12.17 5.62
N SER A 127 -21.59 12.37 4.33
CA SER A 127 -21.70 11.24 3.39
C SER A 127 -20.53 10.29 3.58
N ILE A 128 -20.72 9.01 3.25
CA ILE A 128 -19.62 8.04 3.28
C ILE A 128 -18.44 8.52 2.42
N ARG A 129 -18.70 9.12 1.26
CA ARG A 129 -17.66 9.75 0.42
C ARG A 129 -16.83 10.80 1.17
N ASP A 130 -17.50 11.67 1.94
CA ASP A 130 -16.82 12.73 2.68
C ASP A 130 -16.02 12.16 3.86
N LEU A 131 -16.57 11.15 4.55
CA LEU A 131 -15.85 10.43 5.60
C LEU A 131 -14.58 9.75 5.06
N VAL A 132 -14.65 9.09 3.90
CA VAL A 132 -13.46 8.50 3.25
C VAL A 132 -12.42 9.59 2.94
N ARG A 133 -12.86 10.73 2.38
CA ARG A 133 -11.98 11.86 2.09
C ARG A 133 -11.32 12.41 3.36
N LYS A 134 -12.06 12.59 4.45
CA LYS A 134 -11.51 13.08 5.73
C LYS A 134 -10.55 12.08 6.37
N ALA A 135 -10.87 10.78 6.31
CA ALA A 135 -9.97 9.73 6.78
C ALA A 135 -8.64 9.72 6.03
N MET A 136 -8.64 9.98 4.72
CA MET A 136 -7.42 9.97 3.90
C MET A 136 -6.63 11.28 3.93
N ILE A 137 -7.30 12.45 3.89
CA ILE A 137 -6.63 13.76 3.82
C ILE A 137 -6.24 14.27 5.20
N HIS A 138 -7.11 14.12 6.19
CA HIS A 138 -6.88 14.66 7.54
C HIS A 138 -6.51 13.58 8.55
N SER A 139 -6.35 12.33 8.09
CA SER A 139 -6.17 11.19 8.98
C SER A 139 -7.24 11.14 10.07
N ASP A 140 -8.49 11.51 9.73
CA ASP A 140 -9.53 11.74 10.73
C ASP A 140 -9.93 10.45 11.45
N ASN A 141 -9.75 10.43 12.78
CA ASN A 141 -10.03 9.27 13.62
C ASN A 141 -11.53 8.99 13.76
N ILE A 142 -12.36 10.03 13.82
CA ILE A 142 -13.81 9.88 13.95
C ILE A 142 -14.39 9.35 12.64
N ALA A 143 -13.90 9.84 11.50
CA ALA A 143 -14.27 9.31 10.19
C ALA A 143 -13.94 7.81 10.06
N PHE A 144 -12.74 7.40 10.50
CA PHE A 144 -12.36 5.99 10.55
C PHE A 144 -13.31 5.16 11.41
N ILE A 145 -13.67 5.64 12.61
CA ILE A 145 -14.59 4.93 13.51
C ILE A 145 -15.98 4.78 12.88
N MET A 146 -16.52 5.87 12.32
CA MET A 146 -17.84 5.86 11.66
C MET A 146 -17.88 4.90 10.47
N LEU A 147 -16.85 4.93 9.61
CA LEU A 147 -16.74 4.02 8.46
C LEU A 147 -16.57 2.56 8.91
N LYS A 148 -15.75 2.30 9.93
CA LYS A 148 -15.53 0.95 10.46
C LYS A 148 -16.79 0.40 11.12
N GLU A 149 -17.56 1.23 11.82
CA GLU A 149 -18.87 0.87 12.37
C GLU A 149 -19.84 0.50 11.23
N ARG A 150 -19.85 1.30 10.15
CA ARG A 150 -20.72 1.07 8.99
C ARG A 150 -20.36 -0.18 8.17
N VAL A 151 -19.08 -0.48 8.02
CA VAL A 151 -18.58 -1.70 7.34
C VAL A 151 -18.71 -2.93 8.24
N GLY A 152 -18.50 -2.76 9.55
CA GLY A 152 -18.43 -3.86 10.49
C GLY A 152 -17.01 -4.44 10.61
N ALA A 153 -16.56 -4.66 11.85
CA ALA A 153 -15.19 -5.07 12.15
C ALA A 153 -14.80 -6.40 11.49
N ASN A 154 -15.69 -7.41 11.54
CA ASN A 154 -15.40 -8.72 10.95
C ASN A 154 -15.27 -8.64 9.43
N GLN A 155 -16.12 -7.86 8.76
CA GLN A 155 -16.03 -7.67 7.32
C GLN A 155 -14.72 -6.97 6.95
N PHE A 156 -14.33 -5.94 7.70
CA PHE A 156 -13.07 -5.24 7.48
C PHE A 156 -11.84 -6.16 7.68
N ILE A 157 -11.84 -6.99 8.72
CA ILE A 157 -10.76 -7.96 8.96
C ILE A 157 -10.68 -9.00 7.83
N SER A 158 -11.82 -9.57 7.44
CA SER A 158 -11.89 -10.52 6.31
C SER A 158 -11.40 -9.88 5.01
N TYR A 159 -11.74 -8.61 4.79
CA TYR A 159 -11.26 -7.85 3.63
C TYR A 159 -9.73 -7.73 3.62
N MET A 160 -9.13 -7.28 4.72
CA MET A 160 -7.67 -7.17 4.82
C MET A 160 -6.98 -8.53 4.60
N LYS A 161 -7.52 -9.62 5.17
CA LYS A 161 -7.00 -10.98 4.94
C LYS A 161 -7.07 -11.39 3.47
N SER A 162 -8.14 -11.00 2.77
CA SER A 162 -8.29 -11.29 1.33
C SER A 162 -7.26 -10.56 0.46
N LEU A 163 -6.72 -9.42 0.94
CA LEU A 163 -5.60 -8.70 0.32
C LEU A 163 -4.23 -9.29 0.67
N GLY A 164 -4.17 -10.36 1.47
CA GLY A 164 -2.92 -11.00 1.91
C GLY A 164 -2.35 -10.46 3.21
N ALA A 165 -3.07 -9.60 3.95
CA ALA A 165 -2.62 -9.15 5.27
C ALA A 165 -2.62 -10.33 6.26
N GLN A 166 -1.43 -10.71 6.72
CA GLN A 166 -1.22 -11.79 7.70
C GLN A 166 -1.37 -11.31 9.14
N TYR A 167 -1.07 -10.03 9.37
CA TYR A 167 -1.23 -9.33 10.64
C TYR A 167 -2.38 -8.31 10.45
N THR A 168 -3.60 -8.71 10.81
CA THR A 168 -4.82 -7.87 10.92
C THR A 168 -5.40 -7.71 12.34
N TYR A 169 -5.78 -6.48 12.69
CA TYR A 169 -6.48 -6.05 13.91
C TYR A 169 -7.52 -7.06 14.50
N PRO A 170 -7.70 -7.14 15.84
CA PRO A 170 -7.00 -6.39 16.89
C PRO A 170 -5.66 -7.00 17.34
N ASN A 171 -5.38 -8.25 16.97
CA ASN A 171 -4.27 -9.02 17.53
C ASN A 171 -3.06 -9.10 16.58
N GLY A 172 -2.80 -7.97 15.92
CA GLY A 172 -1.83 -7.83 14.85
C GLY A 172 -2.57 -7.86 13.56
#